data_AF-A0AAJ6QVE9-F1
#
_entry.id   AF-A0AAJ6QVE9-F1
#
_cell.length_a   1.000
_cell.length_b   1.000
_cell.length_c   1.000
_cell.angle_alpha   90.00
_cell.angle_beta   90.00
_cell.angle_gamma   90.00
#
_symmetry.space_group_name_H-M   'P 1'
#
loop_
_entity.id
_entity.type
_entity.pdbx_description
1 polymer ?
#
loop_
_entity_poly.entity_id
_entity_poly.type
_entity_poly.pdbx_seq_one_letter_code
_entity_poly.pdbx_strand_id
1 'polypeptide(L)'
;MGSVDEKNNEARAEGGAGDEREKKVRGFDRGLEPEKILGATDAGGELMFLIKWKNSSDADVVPAKIANVRCPQIVIKYYEERLVWDSSTCGKDKK
;
A
#
# COMPACT_ATOMS: atom_id res chain seq x y z
N MET A 1 -39.65 -19.68 18.23
CA MET A 1 -38.70 -18.59 18.50
C MET A 1 -37.54 -18.77 17.52
N GLY A 2 -37.14 -17.87 16.65
CA GLY A 2 -37.43 -16.48 16.35
C GLY A 2 -36.28 -16.07 15.44
N SER A 3 -36.57 -15.66 14.19
CA SER A 3 -35.60 -15.10 13.27
C SER A 3 -34.89 -13.90 13.89
N VAL A 4 -33.59 -13.77 13.64
CA VAL A 4 -32.97 -12.50 13.27
C VAL A 4 -31.79 -12.77 12.34
N ASP A 5 -32.04 -12.61 11.04
CA ASP A 5 -31.05 -12.07 10.12
C ASP A 5 -30.66 -10.67 10.62
N GLU A 6 -29.37 -10.36 10.71
CA GLU A 6 -28.93 -8.96 10.72
C GLU A 6 -27.70 -8.78 9.84
N LYS A 7 -28.00 -8.29 8.64
CA LYS A 7 -27.09 -7.75 7.64
C LYS A 7 -26.57 -6.38 8.11
N ASN A 8 -25.57 -5.88 7.37
CA ASN A 8 -25.25 -4.46 7.15
C ASN A 8 -24.27 -3.83 8.19
N ASN A 9 -23.29 -2.99 7.86
CA ASN A 9 -23.19 -2.11 6.70
C ASN A 9 -21.76 -1.56 6.45
N GLU A 10 -21.45 -1.40 5.16
CA GLU A 10 -20.61 -0.38 4.51
C GLU A 10 -19.39 0.23 5.22
N ALA A 11 -18.20 -0.07 4.66
CA ALA A 11 -17.28 0.99 4.26
C ALA A 11 -16.85 0.72 2.81
N ARG A 12 -17.65 1.25 1.88
CA ARG A 12 -17.28 1.44 0.48
C ARG A 12 -16.04 2.34 0.40
N ALA A 13 -14.90 1.77 0.07
CA ALA A 13 -13.85 2.52 -0.60
C ALA A 13 -14.07 2.37 -2.12
N GLU A 14 -15.12 3.03 -2.62
CA GLU A 14 -15.25 3.30 -4.04
C GLU A 14 -14.18 4.33 -4.43
N GLY A 15 -13.03 3.81 -4.87
CA GLY A 15 -11.99 4.53 -5.62
C GLY A 15 -11.91 4.01 -7.06
N GLY A 16 -13.07 3.72 -7.67
CA GLY A 16 -13.17 3.36 -9.08
C GLY A 16 -13.16 4.62 -9.95
N ALA A 17 -11.97 5.14 -10.25
CA ALA A 17 -11.76 6.00 -11.41
C ALA A 17 -11.19 5.09 -12.51
N GLY A 18 -12.03 4.83 -13.52
CA GLY A 18 -11.93 3.66 -14.38
C GLY A 18 -10.75 3.63 -15.35
N ASP A 19 -10.65 2.51 -16.05
CA ASP A 19 -10.54 2.46 -17.50
C ASP A 19 -10.49 1.00 -18.00
N GLU A 20 -11.47 0.60 -18.81
CA GLU A 20 -11.53 -0.69 -19.51
C GLU A 20 -10.54 -0.78 -20.69
N ARG A 21 -9.30 -0.27 -20.59
CA ARG A 21 -8.24 -0.54 -21.56
C ARG A 21 -7.34 -1.66 -21.06
N GLU A 22 -7.71 -2.86 -21.50
CA GLU A 22 -6.95 -4.10 -21.45
C GLU A 22 -6.66 -4.62 -20.04
N LYS A 23 -6.91 -5.91 -19.81
CA LYS A 23 -6.53 -6.64 -18.59
C LYS A 23 -5.00 -6.80 -18.53
N LYS A 24 -4.27 -5.68 -18.59
CA LYS A 24 -2.83 -5.63 -18.46
C LYS A 24 -2.56 -5.99 -17.01
N VAL A 25 -1.94 -7.15 -16.83
CA VAL A 25 -1.58 -7.68 -15.53
C VAL A 25 -0.80 -6.61 -14.78
N ARG A 26 -1.21 -6.26 -13.55
CA ARG A 26 -0.60 -5.17 -12.75
C ARG A 26 0.03 -5.70 -11.48
N GLY A 27 0.95 -4.92 -10.91
CA GLY A 27 1.58 -5.27 -9.64
C GLY A 27 2.31 -6.61 -9.69
N PHE A 28 2.18 -7.41 -8.62
CA PHE A 28 2.83 -8.72 -8.52
C PHE A 28 2.34 -9.76 -9.52
N ASP A 29 1.13 -9.59 -10.08
CA ASP A 29 0.61 -10.54 -11.06
C ASP A 29 1.42 -10.50 -12.36
N ARG A 30 2.18 -9.42 -12.61
CA ARG A 30 3.09 -9.28 -13.76
C ARG A 30 4.20 -10.34 -13.77
N GLY A 31 4.44 -11.03 -12.65
CA GLY A 31 5.51 -12.02 -12.52
C GLY A 31 6.91 -11.40 -12.57
N LEU A 32 7.03 -10.08 -12.43
CA LEU A 32 8.30 -9.39 -12.37
C LEU A 32 8.85 -9.41 -10.94
N GLU A 33 10.18 -9.43 -10.84
CA GLU A 33 10.83 -9.30 -9.54
C GLU A 33 10.77 -7.85 -9.06
N PRO A 34 10.35 -7.60 -7.81
CA PRO A 34 10.41 -6.26 -7.23
C PRO A 34 11.88 -5.82 -7.08
N GLU A 35 12.19 -4.59 -7.48
CA GLU A 35 13.52 -4.00 -7.37
C GLU A 35 13.64 -3.13 -6.11
N LYS A 36 12.74 -2.15 -5.96
CA LYS A 36 12.72 -1.22 -4.83
C LYS A 36 11.34 -0.57 -4.67
N ILE A 37 10.97 -0.23 -3.44
CA ILE A 37 9.82 0.64 -3.17
C ILE A 37 10.25 2.09 -3.35
N LEU A 38 9.57 2.81 -4.24
CA LEU A 38 9.83 4.21 -4.54
C LEU A 38 9.13 5.12 -3.52
N GLY A 39 7.93 4.75 -3.10
CA GLY A 39 7.10 5.53 -2.20
C GLY A 39 6.01 4.70 -1.53
N ALA A 40 5.39 5.29 -0.52
CA ALA A 40 4.23 4.75 0.16
C ALA A 40 3.13 5.83 0.20
N THR A 41 1.89 5.41 0.06
CA THR A 41 0.72 6.28 0.13
C THR A 41 -0.37 5.56 0.91
N ASP A 42 -1.17 6.30 1.67
CA ASP A 42 -2.40 5.80 2.26
C ASP A 42 -3.56 6.07 1.30
N ALA A 43 -4.26 5.02 0.88
CA ALA A 43 -5.46 5.13 0.05
C ALA A 43 -6.62 4.52 0.84
N GLY A 44 -7.52 5.37 1.35
CA GLY A 44 -8.68 4.91 2.13
C GLY A 44 -8.31 4.20 3.44
N GLY A 45 -7.20 4.60 4.07
CA GLY A 45 -6.69 3.96 5.29
C GLY A 45 -5.92 2.66 5.07
N GLU A 46 -5.77 2.21 3.83
CA GLU A 46 -4.89 1.10 3.49
C GLU A 46 -3.55 1.62 2.97
N LEU A 47 -2.46 1.10 3.56
CA LEU A 47 -1.12 1.43 3.13
C LEU A 47 -0.81 0.73 1.79
N MET A 48 -0.42 1.54 0.81
CA MET A 48 -0.05 1.11 -0.52
C MET A 48 1.41 1.47 -0.79
N PHE A 49 2.13 0.61 -1.51
CA PHE A 49 3.49 0.86 -1.97
C PHE A 49 3.54 1.04 -3.47
N LEU A 50 4.35 2.00 -3.91
CA LEU A 50 4.74 2.13 -5.32
C LEU A 50 6.03 1.34 -5.54
N ILE A 51 5.93 0.21 -6.25
CA ILE A 51 7.05 -0.69 -6.51
C ILE A 51 7.62 -0.45 -7.90
N LYS A 52 8.94 -0.28 -7.97
CA LYS A 52 9.72 -0.42 -9.19
C LYS A 52 10.06 -1.89 -9.41
N TRP A 53 9.86 -2.38 -10.62
CA TRP A 53 10.17 -3.77 -10.99
C TRP A 53 11.49 -3.86 -11.73
N LYS A 54 12.19 -4.98 -11.59
CA LYS A 54 13.40 -5.25 -12.38
C LYS A 54 13.02 -5.37 -13.86
N ASN A 55 13.89 -4.87 -14.74
CA ASN A 55 13.70 -4.91 -16.19
C ASN A 55 12.42 -4.22 -16.69
N SER A 56 11.80 -3.35 -15.88
CA SER A 56 10.67 -2.52 -16.29
C SER A 56 10.85 -1.10 -15.77
N SER A 57 10.61 -0.12 -16.64
CA SER A 57 10.52 1.30 -16.26
C SER A 57 9.21 1.65 -15.58
N ASP A 58 8.19 0.80 -15.73
CA ASP A 58 6.87 1.02 -15.17
C ASP A 58 6.85 0.64 -13.69
N ALA A 59 6.25 1.49 -12.87
CA ALA A 59 6.01 1.22 -11.45
C ALA A 59 4.52 0.98 -11.21
N ASP A 60 4.20 0.05 -10.30
CA ASP A 60 2.83 -0.27 -9.94
C ASP A 60 2.57 -0.01 -8.46
N VAL A 61 1.33 0.40 -8.17
CA VAL A 61 0.84 0.51 -6.80
C VAL A 61 0.34 -0.87 -6.35
N VAL A 62 0.83 -1.33 -5.21
CA VAL A 62 0.45 -2.62 -4.62
C VAL A 62 0.09 -2.44 -3.13
N PRO A 63 -0.85 -3.24 -2.59
CA PRO A 63 -1.13 -3.24 -1.16
C PRO A 63 0.07 -3.67 -0.33
N ALA A 64 0.36 -2.94 0.74
CA ALA A 64 1.47 -3.26 1.65
C ALA A 64 1.37 -4.67 2.22
N LYS A 65 0.15 -5.14 2.52
CA LYS A 65 -0.12 -6.50 3.00
C LYS A 65 0.48 -7.58 2.07
N ILE A 66 0.37 -7.39 0.76
CA ILE A 66 0.89 -8.34 -0.23
C ILE A 66 2.41 -8.24 -0.33
N ALA A 67 2.96 -7.01 -0.36
CA ALA A 67 4.39 -6.76 -0.41
C ALA A 67 5.14 -7.35 0.80
N ASN A 68 4.55 -7.28 1.99
CA ASN A 68 5.11 -7.84 3.23
C ASN A 68 5.32 -9.36 3.15
N VAL A 69 4.46 -10.07 2.42
CA VAL A 69 4.55 -11.53 2.26
C VAL A 69 5.48 -11.90 1.09
N ARG A 70 5.37 -11.18 -0.03
CA ARG A 70 6.09 -11.52 -1.27
C ARG A 70 7.55 -11.08 -1.25
N CYS A 71 7.84 -9.89 -0.72
CA CYS A 71 9.17 -9.29 -0.75
C CYS A 71 9.51 -8.56 0.56
N PRO A 72 9.55 -9.26 1.71
CA PRO A 72 9.74 -8.65 3.03
C PRO A 72 11.06 -7.85 3.12
N GLN A 73 12.14 -8.34 2.53
CA GLN A 73 13.46 -7.68 2.59
C GLN A 73 13.45 -6.30 1.93
N ILE A 74 12.68 -6.12 0.86
CA ILE A 74 12.58 -4.82 0.17
C ILE A 74 11.75 -3.84 1.00
N VAL A 75 10.68 -4.32 1.63
CA VAL A 75 9.84 -3.52 2.53
C VAL A 75 10.66 -3.05 3.73
N ILE A 76 11.38 -3.96 4.39
CA ILE A 76 12.22 -3.63 5.55
C ILE A 76 13.24 -2.57 5.18
N LYS A 77 13.99 -2.79 4.08
CA LYS A 77 14.98 -1.83 3.60
C LYS A 77 14.39 -0.45 3.32
N TYR A 78 13.18 -0.39 2.75
CA TYR A 78 12.50 0.88 2.48
C TYR A 78 12.26 1.68 3.76
N TYR A 79 11.84 1.00 4.84
CA TYR A 79 11.65 1.62 6.14
C TYR A 79 12.97 1.97 6.81
N GLU A 80 13.98 1.10 6.77
CA GLU A 80 15.31 1.39 7.34
C GLU A 80 15.93 2.66 6.76
N GLU A 81 15.81 2.87 5.44
CA GLU A 81 16.30 4.08 4.77
C GLU A 81 15.53 5.37 5.16
N ARG A 82 14.31 5.24 5.71
CA ARG A 82 13.39 6.37 5.98
C ARG A 82 13.04 6.50 7.46
N LEU A 83 13.59 5.65 8.32
CA LEU A 83 13.28 5.64 9.75
C LEU A 83 13.94 6.84 10.41
N VAL A 84 13.13 7.85 10.71
CA VAL A 84 13.55 9.01 11.52
C VAL A 84 12.95 8.83 12.91
N TRP A 85 13.80 8.77 13.93
CA TRP A 85 13.35 8.80 15.31
C TRP A 85 13.19 10.25 15.73
N ASP A 86 11.96 10.75 15.68
CA ASP A 86 11.65 12.07 16.22
C ASP A 86 11.71 12.02 17.75
N SER A 87 12.77 12.56 18.35
CA SER A 87 12.86 12.76 19.80
C SER A 87 12.23 14.10 20.26
N SER A 88 11.57 14.82 19.34
CA SER A 88 11.27 16.25 19.50
C SER A 88 9.86 16.66 19.07
N THR A 89 8.82 15.96 19.52
CA THR A 89 7.55 16.64 19.85
C THR A 89 7.52 17.08 21.31
N CYS A 90 8.69 17.29 21.93
CA CYS A 90 8.83 18.01 23.18
C CYS A 90 9.03 19.50 22.88
N GLY A 91 7.93 20.25 22.77
CA GLY A 91 8.02 21.68 22.49
C GLY A 91 6.67 22.36 22.32
N LYS A 92 5.76 22.24 23.30
CA LYS A 92 4.62 23.15 23.45
C LYS A 92 4.30 23.41 24.92
N ASP A 93 5.13 24.25 25.55
CA ASP A 93 4.68 25.10 26.66
C ASP A 93 4.72 26.54 26.16
N LYS A 94 3.51 27.10 25.96
CA LYS A 94 3.28 28.51 25.65
C LYS A 94 3.76 29.36 26.83
N LYS A 95 4.51 30.42 26.55
CA LYS A 95 4.50 31.63 27.38
C LYS A 95 4.54 32.87 26.50
#